data_AF-A0A2N1KSJ1-F1
#
_entry.id   AF-A0A2N1KSJ1-F1
#
_cell.length_a   1.000
_cell.length_b   1.000
_cell.length_c   1.000
_cell.angle_alpha   90.00
_cell.angle_beta   90.00
_cell.angle_gamma   90.00
#
_symmetry.space_group_name_H-M   'P 1'
#
loop_
_entity.id
_entity.type
_entity.pdbx_description
1 polymer ?
#
loop_
_entity_poly.entity_id
_entity_poly.type
_entity_poly.pdbx_seq_one_letter_code
_entity_poly.pdbx_strand_id
1 'polypeptide(L)'
;MSLQLVSQLGLAPIPRILKTEAYVEKQRSQYPYLYLWMLGVHPQFQGKGFASSLLDPLLLEAQKEEIPVLLETSTLQNVSLYQHKGFEIYHEYQPSRELTIYFLRKDPS
;
A
#
# COMPACT_ATOMS: atom_id res chain seq x y z
N MET A 1 -1.60 10.80 -11.20
CA MET A 1 -0.89 11.66 -10.21
C MET A 1 -1.40 13.09 -10.34
N SER A 2 -1.93 13.69 -9.26
CA SER A 2 -2.30 15.11 -9.28
C SER A 2 -1.04 15.99 -9.25
N LEU A 3 -1.03 17.06 -10.06
CA LEU A 3 0.09 17.99 -10.24
C LEU A 3 0.51 18.73 -8.95
N GLN A 4 -0.31 18.73 -7.92
CA GLN A 4 -0.06 19.46 -6.67
C GLN A 4 1.07 18.84 -5.82
N LEU A 5 1.27 17.51 -5.88
CA LEU A 5 2.35 16.82 -5.14
C LEU A 5 3.75 17.16 -5.65
N VAL A 6 3.90 17.48 -6.94
CA VAL A 6 5.19 17.78 -7.58
C VAL A 6 5.83 19.08 -7.05
N SER A 7 5.00 20.05 -6.68
CA SER A 7 5.45 21.36 -6.20
C SER A 7 6.11 21.33 -4.81
N GLN A 8 5.74 20.37 -3.96
CA GLN A 8 6.24 20.27 -2.58
C GLN A 8 7.58 19.51 -2.47
N LEU A 9 7.95 18.77 -3.51
CA LEU A 9 9.16 17.92 -3.53
C LEU A 9 10.36 18.57 -4.25
N GLY A 10 10.14 19.66 -5.00
CA GLY A 10 11.11 20.21 -5.95
C GLY A 10 11.22 19.40 -7.24
N LEU A 11 11.84 19.95 -8.29
CA LEU A 11 11.92 19.30 -9.62
C LEU A 11 13.02 18.22 -9.73
N ALA A 12 14.10 18.32 -8.93
CA ALA A 12 15.21 17.36 -8.93
C ALA A 12 14.83 15.89 -8.62
N PRO A 13 13.85 15.56 -7.75
CA PRO A 13 13.46 14.18 -7.50
C PRO A 13 12.54 13.55 -8.55
N ILE A 14 12.06 14.29 -9.56
CA ILE A 14 11.05 13.76 -10.50
C ILE A 14 11.49 12.46 -11.20
N PRO A 15 12.69 12.34 -11.80
CA PRO A 15 13.09 11.09 -12.46
C PRO A 15 13.16 9.90 -11.50
N ARG A 16 13.54 10.16 -10.24
CA ARG A 16 13.62 9.15 -9.18
C ARG A 16 12.23 8.71 -8.73
N ILE A 17 11.29 9.64 -8.60
CA ILE A 17 9.89 9.36 -8.27
C ILE A 17 9.27 8.51 -9.38
N LEU A 18 9.39 8.94 -10.64
CA LEU A 18 8.86 8.20 -11.80
C LEU A 18 9.46 6.80 -11.91
N LYS A 19 10.77 6.65 -11.69
CA LYS A 19 11.43 5.34 -11.66
C LYS A 19 10.90 4.45 -10.53
N THR A 20 10.64 5.03 -9.36
CA THR A 20 10.11 4.31 -8.20
C THR A 20 8.67 3.86 -8.46
N GLU A 21 7.82 4.74 -8.97
CA GLU A 21 6.43 4.41 -9.33
C GLU A 21 6.37 3.32 -10.40
N ALA A 22 7.15 3.44 -11.48
CA ALA A 22 7.22 2.43 -12.52
C ALA A 22 7.73 1.07 -11.98
N TYR A 23 8.68 1.10 -11.03
CA TYR A 23 9.16 -0.12 -10.38
C TYR A 23 8.05 -0.74 -9.53
N VAL A 24 7.35 0.05 -8.71
CA VAL A 24 6.25 -0.38 -7.84
C VAL A 24 5.14 -1.02 -8.67
N GLU A 25 4.68 -0.36 -9.72
CA GLU A 25 3.63 -0.86 -10.61
C GLU A 25 4.01 -2.22 -11.22
N LYS A 26 5.27 -2.39 -11.61
CA LYS A 26 5.78 -3.65 -12.17
C LYS A 26 5.81 -4.82 -11.18
N GLN A 27 5.87 -4.56 -9.86
CA GLN A 27 5.86 -5.64 -8.86
C GLN A 27 4.46 -6.12 -8.47
N ARG A 28 3.41 -5.45 -8.94
CA ARG A 28 2.03 -5.88 -8.69
C ARG A 28 1.67 -7.11 -9.54
N SER A 29 0.61 -7.80 -9.13
CA SER A 29 0.12 -8.99 -9.82
C SER A 29 -0.24 -8.70 -11.28
N GLN A 30 0.05 -9.65 -12.17
CA GLN A 30 -0.43 -9.64 -13.56
C GLN A 30 -1.84 -10.23 -13.69
N TYR A 31 -2.29 -10.96 -12.67
CA TYR A 31 -3.66 -11.48 -12.54
C TYR A 31 -4.54 -10.47 -11.81
N PRO A 32 -5.88 -10.49 -11.98
CA PRO A 32 -6.80 -9.57 -11.30
C PRO A 32 -6.56 -9.47 -9.77
N TYR A 33 -6.71 -8.26 -9.23
CA TYR A 33 -6.54 -7.95 -7.81
C TYR A 33 -7.30 -6.68 -7.43
N LEU A 34 -7.61 -6.55 -6.14
CA LEU A 34 -7.99 -5.26 -5.56
C LEU A 34 -6.75 -4.54 -5.03
N TYR A 35 -6.67 -3.24 -5.30
CA TYR A 35 -5.56 -2.41 -4.85
C TYR A 35 -6.02 -1.42 -3.78
N LEU A 36 -5.45 -1.52 -2.57
CA LEU A 36 -5.65 -0.51 -1.55
C LEU A 36 -4.71 0.66 -1.81
N TRP A 37 -5.21 1.68 -2.50
CA TRP A 37 -4.41 2.85 -2.81
C TRP A 37 -4.14 3.74 -1.59
N MET A 38 -5.13 3.93 -0.72
CA MET A 38 -4.98 4.77 0.47
C MET A 38 -5.94 4.33 1.57
N LEU A 39 -5.45 4.36 2.81
CA LEU A 39 -6.25 4.21 4.02
C LEU A 39 -5.83 5.29 5.02
N GLY A 40 -6.79 6.06 5.50
CA GLY A 40 -6.54 7.14 6.44
C GLY A 40 -7.60 7.17 7.54
N VAL A 41 -7.15 7.34 8.78
CA VAL A 41 -8.02 7.61 9.92
C VAL A 41 -7.61 8.96 10.50
N HIS A 42 -8.58 9.84 10.67
CA HIS A 42 -8.34 11.16 11.25
C HIS A 42 -7.68 11.03 12.64
N PRO A 43 -6.66 11.86 12.99
CA PRO A 43 -5.81 11.65 14.17
C PRO A 43 -6.56 11.42 15.49
N GLN A 44 -7.66 12.14 15.73
CA GLN A 44 -8.50 12.00 16.94
C GLN A 44 -9.16 10.62 17.11
N PHE A 45 -9.16 9.81 16.05
CA PHE A 45 -9.78 8.49 16.00
C PHE A 45 -8.75 7.35 15.84
N GLN A 46 -7.45 7.63 15.78
CA GLN A 46 -6.42 6.59 15.68
C GLN A 46 -6.34 5.74 16.97
N GLY A 47 -5.79 4.54 16.86
CA GLY A 47 -5.65 3.60 17.99
C GLY A 47 -6.96 2.93 18.45
N LYS A 48 -8.09 3.20 17.78
CA LYS A 48 -9.42 2.68 18.13
C LYS A 48 -9.93 1.56 17.20
N GLY A 49 -9.07 1.02 16.34
CA GLY A 49 -9.43 -0.06 15.42
C GLY A 49 -10.14 0.36 14.12
N PHE A 50 -10.45 1.65 13.92
CA PHE A 50 -11.18 2.08 12.71
C PHE A 50 -10.46 1.77 11.39
N ALA A 51 -9.14 1.83 11.34
CA ALA A 51 -8.39 1.45 10.13
C ALA A 51 -8.67 -0.01 9.75
N SER A 52 -8.72 -0.89 10.75
CA SER A 52 -9.09 -2.29 10.58
C SER A 52 -10.52 -2.45 10.08
N SER A 53 -11.49 -1.72 10.67
CA SER A 53 -12.89 -1.78 10.24
C SER A 53 -13.12 -1.25 8.83
N LEU A 54 -12.33 -0.25 8.41
CA LEU A 54 -12.38 0.29 7.04
C LEU A 54 -11.82 -0.68 6.00
N LEU A 55 -10.97 -1.64 6.39
CA LEU A 55 -10.45 -2.67 5.50
C LEU A 55 -11.44 -3.81 5.26
N ASP A 56 -12.31 -4.10 6.23
CA ASP A 56 -13.18 -5.28 6.18
C ASP A 56 -14.06 -5.35 4.92
N PRO A 57 -14.70 -4.25 4.44
CA PRO A 57 -15.46 -4.28 3.19
C PRO A 57 -14.62 -4.64 1.96
N LEU A 58 -13.38 -4.14 1.89
CA LEU A 58 -12.46 -4.45 0.79
C LEU A 58 -12.08 -5.93 0.79
N LEU A 59 -11.81 -6.49 1.98
CA LEU A 59 -11.46 -7.90 2.12
C LEU A 59 -12.62 -8.82 1.80
N LEU A 60 -13.84 -8.45 2.21
CA LEU A 60 -15.05 -9.19 1.85
C LEU A 60 -15.28 -9.20 0.34
N GLU A 61 -15.04 -8.09 -0.34
CA GLU A 61 -15.17 -8.02 -1.79
C GLU A 61 -14.12 -8.88 -2.51
N ALA A 62 -12.87 -8.79 -2.09
CA ALA A 62 -11.79 -9.63 -2.61
C ALA A 62 -12.08 -11.13 -2.45
N GLN A 63 -12.68 -11.52 -1.31
CA GLN A 63 -13.08 -12.90 -1.06
C GLN A 63 -14.18 -13.37 -2.01
N LYS A 64 -15.22 -12.55 -2.27
CA LYS A 64 -16.30 -12.92 -3.19
C LYS A 64 -15.82 -13.09 -4.63
N GLU A 65 -14.89 -12.23 -5.05
CA GLU A 65 -14.33 -12.23 -6.40
C GLU A 65 -13.17 -13.23 -6.56
N GLU A 66 -12.78 -13.93 -5.48
CA GLU A 66 -11.66 -14.86 -5.44
C GLU A 66 -10.34 -14.26 -5.96
N ILE A 67 -10.08 -12.99 -5.64
CA ILE A 67 -8.88 -12.25 -6.04
C ILE A 67 -8.11 -11.72 -4.83
N PRO A 68 -6.78 -11.55 -4.93
CA PRO A 68 -5.97 -11.01 -3.84
C PRO A 68 -6.16 -9.50 -3.65
N VAL A 69 -5.81 -9.02 -2.45
CA VAL A 69 -5.66 -7.60 -2.14
C VAL A 69 -4.19 -7.23 -2.04
N LEU A 70 -3.77 -6.20 -2.77
CA LEU A 70 -2.40 -5.70 -2.79
C LEU A 70 -2.33 -4.28 -2.23
N LEU A 71 -1.23 -3.97 -1.56
CA LEU A 71 -0.89 -2.62 -1.12
C LEU A 71 0.62 -2.45 -0.96
N GLU A 72 1.07 -1.21 -0.93
CA GLU A 72 2.43 -0.86 -0.52
C GLU A 72 2.44 0.07 0.69
N THR A 73 3.47 -0.03 1.53
CA THR A 73 3.69 0.93 2.60
C THR A 73 5.17 1.09 2.92
N SER A 74 5.54 2.23 3.50
CA SER A 74 6.92 2.54 3.91
C SER A 74 7.12 2.61 5.42
N THR A 75 6.10 2.26 6.22
CA THR A 75 6.16 2.32 7.68
C THR A 75 5.91 0.94 8.31
N LEU A 76 6.78 0.54 9.23
CA LEU A 76 6.66 -0.75 9.95
C LEU A 76 5.38 -0.85 10.80
N GLN A 77 4.87 0.29 11.26
CA GLN A 77 3.60 0.39 11.98
C GLN A 77 2.43 -0.06 11.09
N ASN A 78 2.41 0.37 9.83
CA ASN A 78 1.40 -0.07 8.87
C ASN A 78 1.58 -1.53 8.48
N VAL A 79 2.82 -2.00 8.28
CA VAL A 79 3.12 -3.42 8.03
C VAL A 79 2.49 -4.28 9.12
N SER A 80 2.72 -3.93 10.38
CA SER A 80 2.15 -4.66 11.52
C SER A 80 0.62 -4.68 11.46
N LEU A 81 -0.02 -3.53 11.24
CA LEU A 81 -1.49 -3.45 11.09
C LEU A 81 -2.04 -4.42 10.03
N TYR A 82 -1.41 -4.45 8.85
CA TYR A 82 -1.86 -5.30 7.74
C TYR A 82 -1.58 -6.78 8.01
N GLN A 83 -0.45 -7.13 8.63
CA GLN A 83 -0.14 -8.51 9.02
C GLN A 83 -1.18 -9.07 10.01
N HIS A 84 -1.67 -8.26 10.97
CA HIS A 84 -2.77 -8.69 11.85
C HIS A 84 -4.08 -8.97 11.11
N LYS A 85 -4.24 -8.46 9.88
CA LYS A 85 -5.37 -8.75 8.97
C LYS A 85 -5.08 -9.88 7.98
N GLY A 86 -3.95 -10.57 8.13
CA GLY A 86 -3.56 -11.70 7.28
C GLY A 86 -2.94 -11.31 5.95
N PHE A 87 -2.37 -10.10 5.86
CA PHE A 87 -1.47 -9.76 4.75
C PHE A 87 -0.06 -10.30 5.03
N GLU A 88 0.64 -10.68 3.98
CA GLU A 88 2.02 -11.14 4.00
C GLU A 88 2.88 -10.22 3.15
N ILE A 89 4.13 -9.99 3.57
CA ILE A 89 5.12 -9.30 2.75
C ILE A 89 5.57 -10.27 1.67
N TYR A 90 5.39 -9.92 0.40
CA TYR A 90 5.85 -10.74 -0.71
C TYR A 90 7.03 -10.12 -1.46
N HIS A 91 7.29 -8.83 -1.26
CA HIS A 91 8.43 -8.12 -1.86
C HIS A 91 8.84 -6.91 -1.03
N GLU A 92 10.11 -6.53 -1.13
CA GLU A 92 10.67 -5.31 -0.52
C GLU A 92 11.51 -4.55 -1.54
N TYR A 93 11.42 -3.23 -1.52
CA TYR A 93 12.20 -2.36 -2.39
C TYR A 93 12.79 -1.18 -1.64
N GLN A 94 14.11 -1.00 -1.75
CA GLN A 94 14.83 0.09 -1.09
C GLN A 94 15.43 1.06 -2.12
N PRO A 95 14.67 2.08 -2.58
CA PRO A 95 15.19 3.08 -3.51
C PRO A 95 16.26 4.00 -2.89
N SER A 96 16.31 4.15 -1.56
CA SER A 96 17.34 4.88 -0.80
C SER A 96 17.58 4.24 0.55
N ARG A 97 18.72 4.56 1.18
CA ARG A 97 19.03 4.18 2.56
C ARG A 97 17.92 4.51 3.58
N GLU A 98 17.16 5.57 3.34
CA GLU A 98 16.12 6.07 4.24
C GLU A 98 14.69 5.60 3.90
N LEU A 99 14.50 4.90 2.77
CA LEU A 99 13.18 4.50 2.30
C LEU A 99 13.18 3.04 1.91
N THR A 100 12.39 2.24 2.62
CA THR A 100 11.99 0.90 2.21
C THR A 100 10.50 0.92 1.90
N ILE A 101 10.12 0.26 0.81
CA ILE A 101 8.75 0.03 0.40
C ILE A 101 8.47 -1.46 0.57
N TYR A 102 7.54 -1.79 1.45
CA TYR A 102 7.05 -3.13 1.68
C TYR A 102 5.83 -3.35 0.79
N PHE A 103 5.83 -4.44 0.04
CA PHE A 103 4.71 -4.87 -0.77
C PHE A 103 3.99 -5.99 -0.04
N LEU A 104 2.71 -5.78 0.22
CA LEU A 104 1.90 -6.69 1.00
C LEU A 104 0.77 -7.25 0.13
N ARG A 105 0.51 -8.55 0.30
CA ARG A 105 -0.56 -9.27 -0.37
C ARG A 105 -1.39 -10.02 0.65
N LYS A 106 -2.70 -10.02 0.47
CA LYS A 106 -3.59 -10.99 1.12
C LYS A 106 -4.30 -11.78 0.03
N ASP A 107 -4.07 -13.08 -0.01
CA ASP A 107 -4.80 -14.00 -0.88
C ASP A 107 -6.23 -14.24 -0.31
N PRO A 108 -7.23 -14.47 -1.18
CA PRO A 108 -8.58 -14.79 -0.74
C PRO A 108 -8.56 -16.11 0.06
N SER A 109 -9.37 -16.17 1.11
CA SER A 109 -9.47 -17.33 2.02
C SER A 109 -10.75 -18.11 1.78
#